data_AF-A0A6H9YCE1-F1
#
_entry.id   AF-A0A6H9YCE1-F1
#
_cell.length_a   1.000
_cell.length_b   1.000
_cell.length_c   1.000
_cell.angle_alpha   90.00
_cell.angle_beta   90.00
_cell.angle_gamma   90.00
#
_symmetry.space_group_name_H-M   'P 1'
#
loop_
_entity.id
_entity.type
_entity.pdbx_description
1 polymer ?
#
loop_
_entity_poly.entity_id
_entity_poly.type
_entity_poly.pdbx_seq_one_letter_code
_entity_poly.pdbx_strand_id
1 'polypeptide(L)' 'MMRLLVLLAAATLVSGCISFNSSESPAGPDYATFCQDKEAQCRDICGDAGVAAFSCKAAPREGLDYSCQCKKPGTKL' A
#
# COMPACT_ATOMS: atom_id res chain seq x y z
N MET A 1 6.18 40.71 41.16
CA MET A 1 4.82 40.50 40.64
C MET A 1 4.80 41.08 39.23
N MET A 2 5.16 40.27 38.23
CA MET A 2 4.18 39.57 37.38
C MET A 2 3.61 40.53 36.32
N ARG A 3 4.35 40.74 35.24
CA ARG A 3 3.95 41.35 33.93
C ARG A 3 5.24 41.48 33.09
N LEU A 4 6.04 40.43 32.95
CA LEU A 4 5.72 39.23 32.16
C LEU A 4 5.29 39.62 30.74
N LEU A 5 6.13 39.19 29.79
CA LEU A 5 5.72 38.61 28.51
C LEU A 5 5.31 39.55 27.38
N VAL A 6 6.05 40.61 27.08
CA VAL A 6 5.84 41.33 25.79
C VAL A 6 7.10 41.48 24.94
N LEU A 7 8.31 41.37 25.50
CA LEU A 7 9.54 41.69 24.75
C LEU A 7 10.31 40.47 24.18
N LEU A 8 9.74 39.25 24.27
CA LEU A 8 10.39 38.01 23.82
C LEU A 8 9.96 37.51 22.43
N ALA A 9 9.33 38.37 21.61
CA ALA A 9 8.78 37.99 20.31
C ALA A 9 9.68 38.33 19.10
N ALA A 10 10.99 38.54 19.29
CA ALA A 10 11.89 39.01 18.22
C ALA A 10 13.10 38.10 17.95
N ALA A 11 13.02 36.80 18.27
CA ALA A 11 14.14 35.86 18.05
C ALA A 11 13.75 34.54 17.38
N THR A 12 12.62 34.45 16.69
CA THR A 12 12.20 33.21 15.98
C THR A 12 12.26 33.35 14.46
N LEU A 13 13.38 33.83 13.92
CA LEU A 13 13.62 33.83 12.46
C LEU A 13 15.02 33.29 12.13
N VAL A 14 15.36 32.13 12.69
CA VAL A 14 16.24 31.18 12.02
C VAL A 14 15.56 29.82 12.08
N SER A 15 14.35 29.75 11.54
CA SER A 15 13.85 28.47 11.03
C SER A 15 14.62 28.27 9.73
N GLY A 16 15.82 27.70 9.87
CA GLY A 16 16.57 27.21 8.73
C GLY A 16 15.62 26.34 7.93
N CYS A 17 15.46 26.67 6.65
CA CYS A 17 14.73 25.88 5.69
C CYS A 17 15.49 24.56 5.55
N ILE A 18 15.30 23.61 6.46
CA ILE A 18 15.68 22.23 6.22
C ILE A 18 14.75 21.79 5.10
N SER A 19 15.22 22.01 3.88
CA SER A 19 14.67 21.42 2.67
C SER A 19 14.93 19.93 2.83
N PHE A 20 14.03 19.25 3.54
CA PHE A 20 13.87 17.81 3.41
C PHE A 20 13.41 17.59 1.98
N ASN A 21 14.37 17.57 1.06
CA ASN A 21 14.22 16.88 -0.20
C ASN A 21 14.22 15.38 0.11
N SER A 22 13.24 14.91 0.88
CA SER A 22 12.86 13.51 0.90
C SER A 22 12.10 13.27 -0.39
N SER A 23 12.86 13.27 -1.50
CA SER A 23 12.45 12.73 -2.80
C SER A 23 12.33 11.20 -2.76
N GLU A 24 12.54 10.57 -1.60
CA GLU A 24 12.00 9.25 -1.31
C GLU A 24 10.48 9.37 -1.29
N SER A 25 9.89 9.35 -2.49
CA SER A 25 8.58 8.74 -2.66
C SER A 25 8.66 7.42 -1.91
N PRO A 26 7.90 7.20 -0.82
CA PRO A 26 7.86 5.89 -0.20
C PRO A 26 7.56 4.96 -1.37
N ALA A 27 8.49 4.04 -1.65
CA ALA A 27 8.26 3.01 -2.64
C ALA A 27 6.89 2.47 -2.30
N GLY A 28 5.92 2.76 -3.18
CA GLY A 28 4.53 2.44 -2.90
C GLY A 28 4.46 0.96 -2.57
N PRO A 29 3.41 0.50 -1.87
CA PRO A 29 3.28 -0.92 -1.55
C PRO A 29 3.57 -1.73 -2.82
N ASP A 30 4.45 -2.73 -2.74
CA ASP A 30 4.83 -3.51 -3.91
C ASP A 30 3.68 -4.44 -4.29
N TYR A 31 2.71 -3.82 -4.96
CA TYR A 31 1.44 -4.38 -5.35
C TYR A 31 1.62 -5.54 -6.33
N ALA A 32 2.69 -5.49 -7.13
CA ALA A 32 3.06 -6.56 -8.04
C ALA A 32 3.45 -7.83 -7.27
N THR A 33 4.35 -7.69 -6.29
CA THR A 33 4.75 -8.79 -5.40
C THR A 33 3.56 -9.34 -4.64
N PHE A 34 2.70 -8.47 -4.09
CA PHE A 34 1.48 -8.93 -3.41
C PHE A 34 0.56 -9.76 -4.32
N CYS A 35 0.33 -9.29 -5.54
CA CYS A 35 -0.51 -10.02 -6.49
C CYS A 35 0.09 -11.37 -6.87
N GLN A 36 1.41 -11.45 -7.01
CA GLN A 36 2.11 -12.72 -7.27
C GLN A 36 1.97 -13.70 -6.10
N ASP A 37 2.14 -13.23 -4.86
CA ASP A 37 1.90 -14.03 -3.66
C ASP A 37 0.47 -14.57 -3.59
N LYS A 38 -0.53 -13.73 -3.91
CA LYS A 38 -1.93 -14.15 -3.95
C LYS A 38 -2.24 -15.12 -5.07
N GLU A 39 -1.58 -14.99 -6.22
CA GLU A 39 -1.73 -15.96 -7.31
C GLU A 39 -1.18 -17.32 -6.91
N ALA A 40 0.01 -17.34 -6.30
CA ALA A 40 0.63 -18.56 -5.79
C ALA A 40 -0.27 -19.22 -4.72
N GLN A 41 -0.78 -18.42 -3.78
CA GLN A 41 -1.73 -18.87 -2.76
C GLN A 41 -3.02 -19.42 -3.40
N CYS A 42 -3.55 -18.77 -4.43
CA CYS A 42 -4.74 -19.23 -5.14
C CYS A 42 -4.51 -20.60 -5.81
N ARG A 43 -3.34 -20.80 -6.43
CA ARG A 43 -2.96 -22.10 -7.01
C ARG A 43 -2.86 -23.19 -5.94
N ASP A 44 -2.26 -22.88 -4.80
CA ASP A 44 -2.13 -23.81 -3.68
C ASP A 44 -3.51 -24.23 -3.13
N ILE A 45 -4.40 -23.26 -2.90
CA ILE A 45 -5.77 -23.51 -2.41
C ILE A 45 -6.57 -24.35 -3.42
N CYS A 46 -6.46 -24.05 -4.72
CA CYS A 46 -7.19 -24.78 -5.74
C CYS A 46 -6.57 -26.17 -6.02
N GLY A 47 -5.30 -26.38 -5.67
CA GLY A 47 -4.60 -27.66 -5.83
C GLY A 47 -4.85 -28.33 -7.18
N ASP A 48 -5.18 -29.62 -7.14
CA ASP A 48 -5.45 -30.44 -8.33
C ASP A 48 -6.71 -30.03 -9.10
N ALA A 49 -7.65 -29.31 -8.47
CA ALA A 49 -8.82 -28.78 -9.18
C ALA A 49 -8.38 -27.70 -10.19
N GLY A 50 -7.31 -26.96 -9.88
CA GLY A 50 -6.78 -25.89 -10.71
C GLY A 50 -7.58 -24.59 -10.62
N VAL A 51 -6.92 -23.49 -10.96
CA VAL A 51 -7.52 -22.15 -10.95
C VAL A 51 -8.37 -21.96 -12.21
N ALA A 52 -9.62 -21.51 -12.05
CA ALA A 52 -10.52 -21.15 -13.13
C ALA A 52 -10.36 -19.69 -13.55
N ALA A 53 -10.25 -18.79 -12.58
CA ALA A 53 -9.99 -17.37 -12.81
C ALA A 53 -9.22 -16.77 -11.63
N PHE A 54 -8.25 -15.92 -11.94
CA PHE A 54 -7.54 -15.09 -10.98
C PHE A 54 -7.52 -13.65 -11.48
N SER A 55 -7.87 -12.71 -10.60
CA SER A 55 -7.80 -11.27 -10.87
C SER A 55 -7.15 -10.61 -9.66
N CYS A 56 -6.14 -9.79 -9.89
CA CYS A 56 -5.56 -8.94 -8.86
C CYS A 56 -5.43 -7.53 -9.43
N LYS A 57 -6.18 -6.60 -8.84
CA LYS A 57 -6.16 -5.19 -9.17
C LYS A 57 -5.62 -4.45 -7.97
N ALA A 58 -4.49 -3.81 -8.16
CA ALA A 58 -3.89 -3.01 -7.12
C ALA A 58 -3.68 -1.61 -7.67
N ALA A 59 -4.42 -0.66 -7.11
CA ALA A 59 -4.40 0.73 -7.53
C ALA A 59 -4.07 1.59 -6.30
N PRO A 60 -3.08 2.51 -6.39
CA PRO A 60 -2.61 3.32 -5.26
C PRO A 60 -3.68 4.14 -4.52
N ARG A 61 -4.86 4.33 -5.13
CA ARG A 61 -5.99 5.10 -4.58
C ARG A 61 -7.25 4.28 -4.33
N GLU A 62 -7.43 3.18 -5.04
CA GLU A 62 -8.65 2.34 -4.97
C GLU A 62 -8.47 1.16 -4.00
N GLY A 63 -7.22 0.91 -3.59
CA GLY A 63 -6.87 -0.20 -2.70
C GLY A 63 -6.45 -1.43 -3.49
N LEU A 64 -6.47 -2.56 -2.79
CA LEU A 64 -6.09 -3.83 -3.35
C LEU A 64 -7.32 -4.75 -3.41
N ASP A 65 -7.69 -5.13 -4.62
CA ASP A 65 -8.78 -6.05 -4.93
C ASP A 65 -8.19 -7.33 -5.52
N TYR A 66 -8.56 -8.47 -4.94
CA TYR A 66 -8.16 -9.78 -5.46
C TYR A 66 -9.34 -10.73 -5.50
N SER A 67 -9.39 -11.55 -6.54
CA SER A 67 -10.40 -12.58 -6.74
C SER A 67 -9.71 -13.86 -7.22
N CYS A 68 -10.02 -14.96 -6.54
CA CYS A 68 -9.54 -16.30 -6.87
C CYS A 68 -10.77 -17.21 -6.99
N GLN A 69 -10.90 -17.87 -8.14
CA GLN A 69 -11.94 -18.86 -8.38
C GLN A 69 -11.29 -20.18 -8.78
N CYS A 70 -11.49 -21.21 -7.97
CA CYS A 70 -11.09 -22.57 -8.31
C CYS A 70 -12.08 -23.20 -9.28
N LYS A 71 -11.61 -24.12 -10.12
CA LYS A 71 -12.52 -24.95 -10.90
C LYS A 71 -13.35 -25.79 -9.93
N LYS A 72 -14.66 -25.83 -10.14
CA LYS A 72 -15.51 -26.74 -9.37
C LYS A 72 -15.27 -28.16 -9.87
N PRO A 73 -15.07 -29.14 -8.97
CA PRO A 73 -15.05 -30.54 -9.37
C PRO A 73 -16.45 -30.88 -9.92
N GLY A 74 -16.55 -31.05 -11.24
CA GLY A 74 -17.81 -31.37 -11.93
C GLY A 74 -18.23 -30.43 -13.06
N THR A 75 -17.57 -29.27 -13.24
CA THR A 75 -17.82 -28.44 -14.42
C THR A 75 -17.00 -28.99 -15.60
N LYS A 76 -17.49 -30.06 -16.24
CA LYS A 76 -17.09 -30.40 -17.61
C LYS A 76 -17.56 -29.25 -18.52
N LEU A 77 -16.63 -28.70 -19.31
CA LEU A 77 -16.99 -27.92 -20.50
C LEU A 77 -17.83 -28.77 -21.44
#